data_AF-A0AAE3I6X6-F1
#
_entry.id   AF-A0AAE3I6X6-F1
#
_cell.length_a   1.000
_cell.length_b   1.000
_cell.length_c   1.000
_cell.angle_alpha   90.00
_cell.angle_beta   90.00
_cell.angle_gamma   90.00
#
_symmetry.space_group_name_H-M   'P 1'
#
loop_
_entity.id
_entity.type
_entity.pdbx_description
1 polymer ?
#
loop_
_entity_poly.entity_id
_entity_poly.type
_entity_poly.pdbx_seq_one_letter_code
_entity_poly.pdbx_strand_id
1 'polypeptide(L)'
;MAKSSSTSVLRSFIVLAAATALFAGCATNNPGPQTDEAFGKSMSEAEAAAKGGQQDKAIDLYQQIAKQNPTRDEPWVRIAQLQFGAEKYPQAILAAEEALQRDNADRQAKSILAVSGLRVARRSLQELRADSALAGDVKTDAQVLAKMLRDTLGEQVLFPGEQPVAKQPVRRPARVVRRAAPAAEHGTTAAPAAATGAASGSADPFGALR
;
A
#
# COMPACT_ATOMS: atom_id res chain seq x y z
N MET A 1 3.24 76.37 -38.58
CA MET A 1 3.66 75.04 -38.06
C MET A 1 3.65 75.09 -36.53
N ALA A 2 3.44 73.95 -35.86
CA ALA A 2 3.51 73.73 -34.41
C ALA A 2 2.24 73.96 -33.55
N LYS A 3 1.22 73.10 -33.70
CA LYS A 3 0.27 72.82 -32.59
C LYS A 3 -0.28 71.38 -32.56
N SER A 4 0.43 70.42 -33.17
CA SER A 4 -0.06 69.03 -33.29
C SER A 4 0.70 68.00 -32.43
N SER A 5 1.80 68.39 -31.77
CA SER A 5 2.67 67.42 -31.07
C SER A 5 2.33 67.21 -29.59
N SER A 6 1.63 68.14 -28.93
CA SER A 6 1.42 68.09 -27.47
C SER A 6 0.28 67.16 -27.05
N THR A 7 -0.73 66.96 -27.89
CA THR A 7 -1.91 66.13 -27.62
C THR A 7 -1.67 64.64 -27.83
N SER A 8 -0.72 64.25 -28.70
CA SER A 8 -0.37 62.84 -28.93
C SER A 8 0.44 62.26 -27.76
N VAL A 9 1.34 63.04 -27.18
CA VAL A 9 2.16 62.64 -26.04
C VAL A 9 1.29 62.44 -24.79
N LEU A 10 0.32 63.33 -24.57
CA LEU A 10 -0.61 63.23 -23.44
C LEU A 10 -1.52 62.00 -23.54
N ARG A 11 -1.94 61.61 -24.75
CA ARG A 11 -2.76 60.41 -24.98
C ARG A 11 -1.95 59.12 -24.83
N SER A 12 -0.69 59.07 -25.29
CA SER A 12 0.19 57.92 -25.07
C SER A 12 0.52 57.70 -23.58
N PHE A 13 0.66 58.77 -22.79
CA PHE A 13 0.88 58.65 -21.35
C PHE A 13 -0.35 58.11 -20.61
N ILE A 14 -1.57 58.47 -21.04
CA ILE A 14 -2.82 57.96 -20.44
C ILE A 14 -3.02 56.47 -20.76
N VAL A 15 -2.68 56.03 -21.98
CA VAL A 15 -2.78 54.61 -22.37
C VAL A 15 -1.71 53.76 -21.66
N LEU A 16 -0.51 54.30 -21.45
CA LEU A 16 0.56 53.60 -20.73
C LEU A 16 0.28 53.48 -19.22
N ALA A 17 -0.38 54.47 -18.61
CA ALA A 17 -0.80 54.43 -17.21
C ALA A 17 -1.99 53.47 -16.95
N ALA A 18 -2.86 53.26 -17.95
CA ALA A 18 -3.96 52.30 -17.85
C ALA A 18 -3.49 50.84 -17.97
N ALA A 19 -2.39 50.58 -18.68
CA ALA A 19 -1.82 49.24 -18.84
C ALA A 19 -1.10 48.71 -17.57
N THR A 20 -0.63 49.60 -16.69
CA THR A 20 0.05 49.23 -15.43
C THR A 20 -0.90 48.84 -14.29
N ALA A 21 -2.22 49.05 -14.44
CA ALA A 21 -3.21 48.71 -13.42
C ALA A 21 -3.72 47.27 -13.49
N LEU A 22 -3.38 46.51 -14.54
CA LEU A 22 -3.80 45.11 -14.72
C LEU A 22 -2.81 44.10 -14.12
N PHE A 23 -1.68 44.56 -13.57
CA PHE A 23 -0.70 43.75 -12.82
C PHE A 23 -0.65 44.11 -11.33
N ALA A 24 -1.74 44.65 -10.76
CA ALA A 24 -1.92 44.68 -9.32
C ALA A 24 -2.12 43.23 -8.84
N GLY A 25 -0.98 42.59 -8.57
CA GLY A 25 -0.86 41.17 -8.32
C GLY A 25 -1.69 40.69 -7.14
N CYS A 26 -2.00 39.40 -7.19
CA CYS A 26 -2.33 38.59 -6.04
C CYS A 26 -1.18 38.69 -5.03
N ALA A 27 -1.19 39.71 -4.17
CA ALA A 27 -0.53 39.63 -2.87
C ALA A 27 -1.35 38.62 -2.04
N THR A 28 -1.15 37.34 -2.33
CA THR A 28 -1.57 36.27 -1.42
C THR A 28 -0.75 36.49 -0.16
N ASN A 29 -1.35 37.21 0.80
CA ASN A 29 -0.89 37.28 2.19
C ASN A 29 -1.11 35.89 2.81
N ASN A 30 -0.36 34.89 2.36
CA ASN A 30 -0.19 33.70 3.16
C ASN A 30 1.02 34.00 4.06
N PRO A 31 0.82 34.25 5.37
CA PRO A 31 1.96 34.26 6.27
C PRO A 31 2.72 32.96 6.04
N GLY A 32 4.05 33.04 5.99
CA GLY A 32 4.90 31.88 5.78
C GLY A 32 4.67 30.79 6.84
N PRO A 33 5.38 29.67 6.74
CA PRO A 33 5.29 28.59 7.72
C PRO A 33 5.39 29.11 9.15
N GLN A 34 4.71 28.44 10.09
CA GLN A 34 4.75 28.83 11.49
C GLN A 34 6.19 28.77 12.03
N THR A 35 6.48 29.57 13.05
CA THR A 35 7.72 29.37 13.82
C THR A 35 7.67 28.02 14.52
N ASP A 36 8.84 27.45 14.81
CA ASP A 36 8.94 26.13 15.44
C ASP A 36 8.23 26.10 16.81
N GLU A 37 8.25 27.19 17.57
CA GLU A 37 7.51 27.29 18.84
C GLU A 37 5.99 27.29 18.64
N ALA A 38 5.49 27.96 17.60
CA ALA A 38 4.06 27.99 17.30
C ALA A 38 3.58 26.65 16.75
N PHE A 39 4.40 26.01 15.90
CA PHE A 39 4.19 24.65 15.44
C PHE A 39 4.11 23.68 16.63
N GLY A 40 5.10 23.68 17.53
CA GLY A 40 5.11 22.82 18.71
C GLY A 40 3.88 22.99 19.61
N LYS A 41 3.43 24.23 19.82
CA LYS A 41 2.19 24.52 20.58
C LYS A 41 0.95 23.94 19.90
N SER A 42 0.81 24.16 18.59
CA SER A 42 -0.35 23.66 17.83
C SER A 42 -0.40 22.13 17.79
N MET A 43 0.75 21.47 17.62
CA MET A 43 0.87 20.01 17.71
C MET A 43 0.47 19.48 19.09
N SER A 44 0.90 20.14 20.17
CA SER A 44 0.51 19.77 21.53
C SER A 44 -1.00 19.93 21.78
N GLU A 45 -1.63 20.96 21.22
CA GLU A 45 -3.08 21.16 21.33
C GLU A 45 -3.86 20.05 20.61
N ALA A 46 -3.46 19.73 19.37
CA ALA A 46 -4.04 18.62 18.62
C ALA A 46 -3.85 17.28 19.34
N GLU A 47 -2.69 17.04 19.94
CA GLU A 47 -2.43 15.84 20.71
C GLU A 47 -3.27 15.76 22.00
N ALA A 48 -3.48 16.89 22.68
CA ALA A 48 -4.37 16.95 23.84
C ALA A 48 -5.83 16.62 23.46
N ALA A 49 -6.31 17.13 22.33
CA ALA A 49 -7.63 16.77 21.80
C ALA A 49 -7.74 15.27 21.52
N ALA A 50 -6.73 14.67 20.88
CA ALA A 50 -6.68 13.23 20.61
C ALA A 50 -6.74 12.40 21.90
N LYS A 51 -5.90 12.72 22.88
CA LYS A 51 -5.86 12.04 24.18
C LYS A 51 -7.14 12.23 24.99
N GLY A 52 -7.82 13.35 24.80
CA GLY A 52 -9.14 13.64 25.37
C GLY A 52 -10.31 12.91 24.69
N GLY A 53 -10.05 12.01 23.74
CA GLY A 53 -11.07 11.25 23.02
C GLY A 53 -11.74 12.04 21.87
N GLN A 54 -11.32 13.28 21.61
CA GLN A 54 -11.86 14.12 20.54
C GLN A 54 -11.11 13.85 19.23
N GLN A 55 -11.19 12.62 18.73
CA GLN A 55 -10.40 12.18 17.57
C GLN A 55 -10.64 13.03 16.31
N ASP A 56 -11.89 13.30 15.95
CA ASP A 56 -12.20 14.08 14.74
C ASP A 56 -11.66 15.50 14.84
N LYS A 57 -11.82 16.14 16.01
CA LYS A 57 -11.23 17.46 16.29
C LYS A 57 -9.71 17.46 16.17
N ALA A 58 -9.05 16.41 16.69
CA ALA A 58 -7.60 16.29 16.58
C ALA A 58 -7.15 16.17 15.12
N ILE A 59 -7.86 15.38 14.31
CA ILE A 59 -7.60 15.24 12.88
C ILE A 59 -7.74 16.61 12.18
N ASP A 60 -8.80 17.36 12.46
CA ASP A 60 -9.01 18.70 11.89
C ASP A 60 -7.88 19.67 12.27
N LEU A 61 -7.43 19.64 13.52
CA LEU A 61 -6.30 20.44 13.98
C LEU A 61 -5.01 20.05 13.26
N TYR A 62 -4.67 18.76 13.17
CA TYR A 62 -3.49 18.32 12.44
C TYR A 62 -3.54 18.70 10.96
N GLN A 63 -4.71 18.65 10.31
CA GLN A 63 -4.86 19.10 8.93
C GLN A 63 -4.62 20.60 8.78
N GLN A 64 -5.07 21.41 9.73
CA GLN A 64 -4.79 22.86 9.73
C GLN A 64 -3.29 23.13 9.90
N ILE A 65 -2.63 22.41 10.82
CA ILE A 65 -1.18 22.50 11.03
C ILE A 65 -0.43 22.11 9.75
N ALA A 66 -0.84 21.02 9.08
CA ALA A 66 -0.26 20.57 7.81
C ALA A 66 -0.41 21.61 6.69
N LYS A 67 -1.57 22.30 6.61
CA LYS A 67 -1.79 23.37 5.63
C LYS A 67 -0.89 24.58 5.86
N GLN A 68 -0.64 24.93 7.12
CA GLN A 68 0.25 26.03 7.50
C GLN A 68 1.73 25.66 7.35
N ASN A 69 2.06 24.37 7.45
CA ASN A 69 3.43 23.87 7.41
C ASN A 69 3.56 22.76 6.34
N PRO A 70 3.52 23.11 5.04
CA PRO A 70 3.38 22.13 3.96
C PRO A 70 4.58 21.18 3.82
N THR A 71 5.73 21.49 4.41
CA THR A 71 6.95 20.67 4.35
C THR A 71 7.12 19.73 5.56
N ARG A 72 6.28 19.87 6.59
CA ARG A 72 6.34 19.10 7.84
C ARG A 72 5.53 17.82 7.68
N ASP A 73 6.17 16.67 7.85
CA ASP A 73 5.53 15.35 7.77
C ASP A 73 4.81 14.97 9.07
N GLU A 74 5.23 15.54 10.21
CA GLU A 74 4.79 15.15 11.55
C GLU A 74 3.26 15.20 11.75
N PRO A 75 2.52 16.23 11.27
CA PRO A 75 1.06 16.25 11.39
C PRO A 75 0.39 15.12 10.61
N TRP A 76 0.92 14.74 9.45
CA TRP A 76 0.40 13.64 8.64
C TRP A 76 0.65 12.29 9.29
N VAL A 77 1.82 12.10 9.90
CA VAL A 77 2.11 10.90 10.70
C VAL A 77 1.11 10.77 11.85
N ARG A 78 0.79 11.86 12.55
CA ARG A 78 -0.21 11.85 13.63
C ARG A 78 -1.62 11.51 13.12
N ILE A 79 -2.05 12.07 11.98
CA ILE A 79 -3.33 11.70 11.35
C ILE A 79 -3.34 10.21 11.00
N ALA A 80 -2.26 9.70 10.38
CA ALA A 80 -2.14 8.30 10.00
C ALA A 80 -2.25 7.37 11.22
N GLN A 81 -1.60 7.72 12.33
CA GLN A 81 -1.68 6.98 13.60
C GLN A 81 -3.10 6.94 14.16
N LEU A 82 -3.80 8.08 14.18
CA LEU A 82 -5.18 8.16 14.67
C LEU A 82 -6.14 7.32 13.80
N GLN A 83 -6.04 7.45 12.48
CA GLN A 83 -6.87 6.68 11.54
C GLN A 83 -6.57 5.18 11.64
N PHE A 84 -5.29 4.80 11.78
CA PHE A 84 -4.90 3.42 11.98
C PHE A 84 -5.48 2.84 13.27
N GLY A 85 -5.37 3.57 14.38
CA GLY A 85 -5.93 3.17 15.68
C GLY A 85 -7.45 3.08 15.67
N ALA A 86 -8.13 3.87 14.84
CA ALA A 86 -9.57 3.82 14.60
C ALA A 86 -9.99 2.75 13.57
N GLU A 87 -9.06 1.89 13.12
CA GLU A 87 -9.25 0.87 12.08
C GLU A 87 -9.71 1.40 10.71
N LYS A 88 -9.57 2.72 10.49
CA LYS A 88 -9.84 3.42 9.24
C LYS A 88 -8.62 3.29 8.31
N TYR A 89 -8.30 2.05 7.93
CA TYR A 89 -7.07 1.74 7.19
C TYR A 89 -6.90 2.48 5.86
N PRO A 90 -7.94 2.67 5.02
CA PRO A 90 -7.80 3.46 3.79
C PRO A 90 -7.41 4.91 4.07
N GLN A 91 -7.99 5.54 5.08
CA GLN A 91 -7.65 6.92 5.48
C GLN A 91 -6.24 6.99 6.08
N ALA A 92 -5.82 5.96 6.82
CA ALA A 92 -4.48 5.85 7.35
C ALA A 92 -3.42 5.75 6.24
N ILE A 93 -3.71 5.01 5.16
CA ILE A 93 -2.85 4.89 3.98
C ILE A 93 -2.64 6.27 3.34
N LEU A 94 -3.72 7.00 3.06
CA LEU A 94 -3.62 8.32 2.43
C LEU A 94 -2.78 9.30 3.28
N ALA A 95 -3.02 9.33 4.59
CA ALA A 95 -2.23 10.19 5.48
C ALA A 95 -0.76 9.76 5.59
N ALA A 96 -0.47 8.46 5.56
CA ALA A 96 0.90 7.95 5.56
C ALA A 96 1.62 8.30 4.25
N GLU A 97 0.94 8.24 3.11
CA GLU A 97 1.50 8.67 1.82
C GLU A 97 1.79 10.17 1.80
N GLU A 98 0.90 11.01 2.34
CA GLU A 98 1.17 12.44 2.52
C GLU A 98 2.40 12.71 3.39
N ALA A 99 2.60 11.95 4.48
CA ALA A 99 3.83 12.04 5.27
C ALA A 99 5.07 11.66 4.43
N LEU A 100 5.00 10.56 3.68
CA LEU A 100 6.12 10.06 2.86
C LEU A 100 6.46 10.92 1.65
N GLN A 101 5.50 11.72 1.16
CA GLN A 101 5.77 12.75 0.15
C GLN A 101 6.65 13.89 0.71
N ARG A 102 6.63 14.12 2.03
CA ARG A 102 7.40 15.16 2.72
C ARG A 102 8.71 14.62 3.26
N ASP A 103 8.66 13.48 3.94
CA ASP A 103 9.84 12.71 4.33
C ASP A 103 9.70 11.24 3.92
N ASN A 104 10.36 10.85 2.84
CA ASN A 104 10.37 9.46 2.39
C ASN A 104 11.08 8.53 3.39
N ALA A 105 11.92 9.04 4.30
CA ALA A 105 12.65 8.22 5.26
C ALA A 105 11.83 7.89 6.53
N ASP A 106 10.66 8.50 6.74
CA ASP A 106 9.86 8.29 7.94
C ASP A 106 9.46 6.81 8.09
N ARG A 107 10.00 6.18 9.14
CA ARG A 107 9.79 4.75 9.41
C ARG A 107 8.39 4.46 9.95
N GLN A 108 7.78 5.40 10.68
CA GLN A 108 6.44 5.25 11.24
C GLN A 108 5.39 5.25 10.14
N ALA A 109 5.46 6.20 9.21
CA ALA A 109 4.59 6.28 8.04
C ALA A 109 4.73 5.03 7.17
N LYS A 110 5.96 4.56 6.90
CA LYS A 110 6.19 3.27 6.19
C LYS A 110 5.53 2.09 6.88
N SER A 111 5.66 2.00 8.20
CA SER A 111 5.05 0.92 8.99
C SER A 111 3.52 0.96 8.93
N ILE A 112 2.92 2.15 9.12
CA ILE A 112 1.48 2.34 9.05
C ILE A 112 0.96 2.00 7.66
N LEU A 113 1.62 2.48 6.60
CA LEU A 113 1.28 2.19 5.22
C LEU A 113 1.27 0.67 4.96
N ALA A 114 2.35 -0.01 5.33
CA ALA A 114 2.51 -1.45 5.10
C ALA A 114 1.44 -2.27 5.86
N VAL A 115 1.25 -1.99 7.16
CA VAL A 115 0.30 -2.74 7.98
C VAL A 115 -1.15 -2.44 7.60
N SER A 116 -1.48 -1.18 7.28
CA SER A 116 -2.81 -0.80 6.81
C SER A 116 -3.13 -1.47 5.47
N GLY A 117 -2.20 -1.41 4.50
CA GLY A 117 -2.36 -2.05 3.20
C GLY A 117 -2.57 -3.56 3.33
N LEU A 118 -1.81 -4.23 4.19
CA LEU A 118 -1.98 -5.66 4.46
C LEU A 118 -3.37 -5.98 5.06
N ARG A 119 -3.87 -5.16 6.00
CA ARG A 119 -5.19 -5.36 6.60
C ARG A 119 -6.32 -5.16 5.58
N VAL A 120 -6.19 -4.18 4.70
CA VAL A 120 -7.12 -3.95 3.57
C VAL A 120 -7.10 -5.16 2.63
N ALA A 121 -5.92 -5.58 2.16
CA ALA A 121 -5.78 -6.72 1.27
C ALA A 121 -6.34 -8.02 1.87
N ARG A 122 -6.10 -8.27 3.17
CA ARG A 122 -6.67 -9.40 3.89
C ARG A 122 -8.19 -9.39 3.85
N ARG A 123 -8.82 -8.24 4.08
CA ARG A 123 -10.28 -8.09 4.04
C ARG A 123 -10.83 -8.39 2.65
N SER A 124 -10.23 -7.82 1.61
CA SER A 124 -10.63 -8.09 0.22
C SER A 124 -10.53 -9.57 -0.15
N LEU A 125 -9.47 -10.26 0.31
CA LEU A 125 -9.33 -11.70 0.11
C LEU A 125 -10.35 -12.53 0.90
N GLN A 126 -10.81 -12.05 2.05
CA GLN A 126 -11.87 -12.71 2.83
C GLN A 126 -13.24 -12.57 2.15
N GLU A 127 -13.56 -11.38 1.67
CA GLU A 127 -14.78 -11.09 0.91
C GLU A 127 -14.81 -11.96 -0.36
N LEU A 128 -13.72 -11.99 -1.14
CA LEU A 128 -13.64 -12.80 -2.35
C LEU A 128 -13.73 -14.32 -2.09
N ARG A 129 -13.19 -14.81 -0.98
CA ARG A 129 -13.37 -16.22 -0.57
C ARG A 129 -14.82 -16.53 -0.21
N ALA A 130 -15.52 -15.61 0.44
CA ALA A 130 -16.92 -15.78 0.79
C ALA A 130 -17.80 -15.90 -0.46
N ASP A 131 -17.48 -15.11 -1.50
CA ASP A 131 -18.24 -15.07 -2.75
C ASP A 131 -17.94 -16.23 -3.71
N SER A 132 -17.04 -17.15 -3.34
CA SER A 132 -16.84 -18.48 -3.96
C SER A 132 -16.78 -18.52 -5.49
N ALA A 133 -15.95 -17.66 -6.10
CA ALA A 133 -15.50 -17.82 -7.49
C ALA A 133 -14.09 -17.22 -7.64
N LEU A 134 -13.09 -17.87 -7.04
CA LEU A 134 -11.69 -17.49 -7.30
C LEU A 134 -11.34 -17.88 -8.74
N ALA A 135 -11.50 -16.94 -9.67
CA ALA A 135 -10.94 -17.02 -11.02
C ALA A 135 -9.40 -17.17 -10.93
N GLY A 136 -8.82 -17.89 -11.90
CA GLY A 136 -7.43 -18.37 -11.85
C GLY A 136 -6.36 -17.30 -11.58
N ASP A 137 -6.57 -16.06 -12.02
CA ASP A 137 -5.62 -14.96 -11.82
C ASP A 137 -5.50 -14.56 -10.36
N VAL A 138 -6.63 -14.46 -9.64
CA VAL A 138 -6.61 -14.07 -8.23
C VAL A 138 -5.92 -15.12 -7.36
N LYS A 139 -6.01 -16.40 -7.75
CA LYS A 139 -5.25 -17.47 -7.10
C LYS A 139 -3.74 -17.28 -7.31
N THR A 140 -3.33 -16.89 -8.52
CA THR A 140 -1.92 -16.66 -8.86
C THR A 140 -1.36 -15.46 -8.11
N ASP A 141 -2.09 -14.33 -8.06
CA ASP A 141 -1.69 -13.15 -7.30
C ASP A 141 -1.59 -13.43 -5.79
N ALA A 142 -2.54 -14.20 -5.24
CA ALA A 142 -2.48 -14.62 -3.84
C ALA A 142 -1.26 -15.51 -3.55
N GLN A 143 -0.84 -16.36 -4.49
CA GLN A 143 0.38 -17.16 -4.36
C GLN A 143 1.65 -16.29 -4.40
N VAL A 144 1.69 -15.27 -5.25
CA VAL A 144 2.80 -14.31 -5.32
C VAL A 144 2.92 -13.52 -4.02
N LEU A 145 1.80 -12.99 -3.50
CA LEU A 145 1.76 -12.31 -2.20
C LEU A 145 2.25 -13.22 -1.06
N ALA A 146 1.77 -14.47 -1.01
CA ALA A 146 2.21 -15.44 -0.02
C ALA A 146 3.72 -15.73 -0.09
N LYS A 147 4.29 -15.78 -1.30
CA LYS A 147 5.73 -15.96 -1.51
C LYS A 147 6.51 -14.74 -1.02
N MET A 148 6.10 -13.52 -1.35
CA MET A 148 6.78 -12.31 -0.89
C MET A 148 6.76 -12.17 0.64
N LEU A 149 5.64 -12.48 1.28
CA LEU A 149 5.53 -12.50 2.74
C LEU A 149 6.50 -13.52 3.36
N ARG A 150 6.57 -14.73 2.80
CA ARG A 150 7.52 -15.78 3.23
C ARG A 150 8.97 -15.33 3.12
N ASP A 151 9.34 -14.76 1.97
CA ASP A 151 10.69 -14.30 1.69
C ASP A 151 11.07 -13.14 2.64
N THR A 152 10.12 -12.24 2.96
CA THR A 152 10.32 -11.12 3.89
C THR A 152 10.47 -11.57 5.34
N LEU A 153 9.69 -12.57 5.76
CA LEU A 153 9.75 -13.11 7.13
C LEU A 153 10.95 -14.04 7.36
N GLY A 154 11.67 -14.43 6.30
CA GLY A 154 12.77 -15.40 6.38
C GLY A 154 12.33 -16.81 6.79
N GLU A 155 11.02 -17.06 6.81
CA GLU A 155 10.40 -18.20 7.47
C GLU A 155 9.74 -19.07 6.41
N GLN A 156 10.54 -19.93 5.77
CA GLN A 156 10.09 -20.85 4.72
C GLN A 156 9.03 -21.88 5.20
N VAL A 157 8.68 -21.89 6.49
CA VAL A 157 7.90 -22.95 7.15
C VAL A 157 6.88 -22.34 8.13
N LEU A 158 5.85 -21.65 7.62
CA LEU A 158 4.69 -21.20 8.42
C LEU A 158 3.56 -22.23 8.50
N PHE A 159 3.77 -23.40 7.91
CA PHE A 159 3.06 -24.62 8.26
C PHE A 159 4.14 -25.58 8.74
N PRO A 160 3.97 -26.30 9.85
CA PRO A 160 4.54 -27.63 9.93
C PRO A 160 4.02 -28.31 8.67
N GLY A 161 4.87 -28.39 7.63
CA GLY A 161 4.60 -29.32 6.56
C GLY A 161 4.31 -30.63 7.27
N GLU A 162 3.36 -31.41 6.76
CA GLU A 162 3.50 -32.85 6.85
C GLU A 162 4.98 -33.13 6.69
N GLN A 163 5.65 -33.44 7.81
CA GLN A 163 6.91 -34.13 7.73
C GLN A 163 6.57 -35.27 6.78
N PRO A 164 7.27 -35.43 5.64
CA PRO A 164 7.11 -36.65 4.90
C PRO A 164 7.42 -37.69 5.95
N VAL A 165 6.39 -38.41 6.41
CA VAL A 165 6.54 -39.47 7.39
C VAL A 165 7.51 -40.36 6.68
N ALA A 166 8.78 -40.25 7.07
CA ALA A 166 9.83 -41.05 6.52
C ALA A 166 9.31 -42.44 6.80
N LYS A 167 8.86 -43.13 5.74
CA LYS A 167 8.27 -44.45 5.85
C LYS A 167 9.35 -45.25 6.53
N GLN A 168 9.20 -45.42 7.85
CA GLN A 168 10.16 -46.12 8.66
C GLN A 168 10.22 -47.49 8.01
N PRO A 169 11.37 -47.94 7.51
CA PRO A 169 11.43 -49.22 6.84
C PRO A 169 11.07 -50.23 7.92
N VAL A 170 9.83 -50.73 7.86
CA VAL A 170 9.37 -51.82 8.70
C VAL A 170 10.32 -52.96 8.39
N ARG A 171 11.27 -53.19 9.29
CA ARG A 171 12.17 -54.34 9.22
C ARG A 171 11.27 -55.56 9.32
N ARG A 172 10.91 -56.12 8.18
CA ARG A 172 10.24 -57.41 8.10
C ARG A 172 11.15 -58.40 8.80
N PRO A 173 10.70 -59.09 9.87
CA PRO A 173 11.50 -60.13 10.47
C PRO A 173 11.77 -61.20 9.40
N ALA A 174 13.04 -61.56 9.26
CA ALA A 174 13.49 -62.56 8.30
C ALA A 174 12.72 -63.86 8.54
N ARG A 175 11.84 -64.21 7.59
CA ARG A 175 11.19 -65.51 7.55
C ARG A 175 12.27 -66.55 7.29
N VAL A 176 12.57 -67.39 8.29
CA VAL A 176 13.41 -68.57 8.11
C VAL A 176 12.73 -69.47 7.08
N VAL A 177 13.27 -69.49 5.86
CA VAL A 177 12.80 -70.36 4.79
C VAL A 177 13.37 -71.75 5.05
N ARG A 178 12.53 -72.68 5.49
CA ARG A 178 12.80 -74.12 5.32
C ARG A 178 12.78 -74.42 3.81
N ARG A 179 13.85 -75.04 3.35
CA ARG A 179 14.11 -75.45 1.97
C ARG A 179 13.08 -76.47 1.49
N ALA A 180 12.41 -76.18 0.37
CA ALA A 180 11.83 -77.17 -0.53
C ALA A 180 11.85 -76.61 -1.95
N ALA A 181 12.27 -77.43 -2.91
CA ALA A 181 12.42 -77.10 -4.34
C ALA A 181 11.14 -77.50 -5.15
N PRO A 182 11.11 -77.38 -6.50
CA PRO A 182 10.61 -76.21 -7.23
C PRO A 182 9.41 -76.53 -8.19
N ALA A 183 8.71 -75.52 -8.72
CA ALA A 183 7.87 -75.66 -9.91
C ALA A 183 7.54 -74.31 -10.62
N ALA A 184 7.78 -74.28 -11.94
CA ALA A 184 7.17 -73.54 -13.07
C ALA A 184 6.64 -72.09 -12.86
N GLU A 185 7.23 -71.05 -13.48
CA GLU A 185 7.10 -70.52 -14.86
C GLU A 185 5.80 -69.75 -15.21
N HIS A 186 5.98 -68.68 -16.03
CA HIS A 186 5.02 -67.79 -16.75
C HIS A 186 4.54 -66.54 -15.98
N GLY A 187 4.93 -65.30 -16.35
CA GLY A 187 4.36 -64.43 -17.41
C GLY A 187 3.43 -63.40 -16.73
N THR A 188 3.38 -62.08 -16.95
CA THR A 188 3.62 -61.20 -18.10
C THR A 188 3.74 -59.74 -17.60
N THR A 189 4.45 -58.93 -18.37
CA THR A 189 4.72 -57.48 -18.28
C THR A 189 3.49 -56.57 -18.38
N ALA A 190 3.52 -55.42 -17.72
CA ALA A 190 2.58 -54.30 -17.88
C ALA A 190 3.32 -52.95 -17.98
N ALA A 191 2.66 -51.96 -18.63
CA ALA A 191 3.01 -50.55 -18.94
C ALA A 191 3.39 -50.30 -20.42
N PRO A 192 3.10 -49.13 -21.06
CA PRO A 192 3.16 -47.74 -20.55
C PRO A 192 1.92 -46.84 -20.91
N ALA A 193 1.55 -45.74 -20.23
CA ALA A 193 2.09 -44.37 -20.03
C ALA A 193 1.51 -43.25 -20.95
N ALA A 194 1.25 -42.09 -20.31
CA ALA A 194 1.42 -40.68 -20.73
C ALA A 194 0.39 -39.93 -21.62
N ALA A 195 0.02 -38.71 -21.16
CA ALA A 195 0.01 -37.40 -21.87
C ALA A 195 -0.62 -36.32 -20.95
N THR A 196 0.09 -35.34 -20.38
CA THR A 196 0.57 -34.02 -20.89
C THR A 196 -0.52 -33.02 -21.30
N GLY A 197 -0.43 -31.79 -20.80
CA GLY A 197 -1.10 -30.62 -21.38
C GLY A 197 -1.11 -29.39 -20.48
N ALA A 198 -0.07 -28.56 -20.58
CA ALA A 198 0.01 -27.22 -20.03
C ALA A 198 -0.77 -26.21 -20.89
N ALA A 199 -1.31 -25.16 -20.28
CA ALA A 199 -1.65 -23.92 -20.97
C ALA A 199 -1.45 -22.74 -20.01
N SER A 200 -0.41 -21.95 -20.30
CA SER A 200 -0.22 -20.61 -19.76
C SER A 200 -1.11 -19.65 -20.54
N GLY A 201 -1.97 -18.91 -19.84
CA GLY A 201 -2.70 -17.76 -20.37
C GLY A 201 -2.58 -16.64 -19.35
N SER A 202 -1.96 -15.54 -19.73
CA SER A 202 -2.05 -14.27 -19.03
C SER A 202 -3.49 -13.79 -19.12
N ALA A 203 -4.29 -14.05 -18.08
CA ALA A 203 -5.63 -13.52 -18.05
C ALA A 203 -5.59 -12.10 -17.44
N ASP A 204 -6.27 -11.21 -18.16
CA ASP A 204 -6.47 -9.81 -17.79
C ASP A 204 -7.45 -9.80 -16.62
N PRO A 205 -7.00 -9.46 -15.39
CA PRO A 205 -7.79 -9.63 -14.18
C PRO A 205 -8.99 -8.67 -14.11
N PHE A 206 -9.14 -7.74 -15.06
CA PHE A 206 -10.24 -6.77 -15.12
C PHE A 206 -11.09 -6.87 -16.39
N GLY A 207 -10.88 -7.88 -17.24
CA GLY A 207 -11.61 -8.03 -18.51
C GLY A 207 -13.13 -8.19 -18.36
N ALA A 208 -13.61 -8.61 -17.19
CA ALA A 208 -15.03 -8.77 -16.87
C ALA A 208 -15.76 -7.45 -16.51
N LEU A 209 -15.04 -6.31 -16.47
CA LEU A 209 -15.58 -5.01 -16.07
C LEU A 209 -15.79 -4.02 -17.23
N ARG A 210 -15.69 -4.49 -18.49
CA ARG A 210 -15.86 -3.68 -19.71
C ARG A 210 -17.21 -3.92 -20.38
#